data_AF-A0A831LTW0-F1
#
_entry.id   AF-A0A831LTW0-F1
#
_cell.length_a   1.000
_cell.length_b   1.000
_cell.length_c   1.000
_cell.angle_alpha   90.00
_cell.angle_beta   90.00
_cell.angle_gamma   90.00
#
_symmetry.space_group_name_H-M   'P 1'
#
loop_
_entity.id
_entity.type
_entity.pdbx_description
1 polymer ?
#
loop_
_entity_poly.entity_id
_entity_poly.type
_entity_poly.pdbx_seq_one_letter_code
_entity_poly.pdbx_strand_id
1 'polypeptide(L)'
;TDPTGVADAVVEVAGRTKKPLLACWMGERQVGEGRGRLVKAGIPTFNTPESAVEGFSYLSLYYRNQQLLLQTPSPTSARRPPDVEGARLIIESALAEGRNVLSETESKAVLGAFRIETTRSVVVRSPNEALVQAETMGFPVALKINSPDITHKSDAGGVMLGINNAQAVRTAYNDLVAAVKRNRPNARIDGVTIQPMVRRPNGRELLVGIFTDPLFGPVITFGAGGTTVEVMGDRAVELPPINPFLAQDMIKRTRISKMLGAFRHLAPADMEALEQVLLRVSEIACELPWVKELDINPLIVDENGAVALDARVVVGYHSTAQERYSHMAIYPYPAHLVTQFQLPDGTNIVVRPIKPEDATMEQEFVRNLSERAKYFRFMQTLDELTPSMLARFTQIDYDREMALIAVLVRTGGEEREVGVCRYVTNPDGKSCEFAIVVSDEWQRRGIAHRLMGQLMEAARHRDLELMEGDILASNHEMLALARTLGFTILPSAEDPGIRRAVKRL
;
A
#
# COMPACT_ATOMS: atom_id res chain seq x y z
N THR A 1 -1.52 -2.36 -54.62
CA THR A 1 -1.64 -3.27 -53.45
C THR A 1 -3.01 -3.90 -53.49
N ASP A 2 -3.19 -5.09 -52.91
CA ASP A 2 -4.48 -5.79 -52.79
C ASP A 2 -5.00 -5.64 -51.35
N PRO A 3 -5.83 -4.62 -51.04
CA PRO A 3 -6.32 -4.39 -49.69
C PRO A 3 -7.21 -5.53 -49.21
N THR A 4 -7.98 -6.15 -50.09
CA THR A 4 -8.89 -7.24 -49.73
C THR A 4 -8.14 -8.50 -49.28
N GLY A 5 -7.12 -8.93 -50.04
CA GLY A 5 -6.30 -10.08 -49.66
C GLY A 5 -5.49 -9.85 -48.38
N VAL A 6 -4.99 -8.63 -48.16
CA VAL A 6 -4.33 -8.27 -46.90
C VAL A 6 -5.32 -8.28 -45.72
N ALA A 7 -6.57 -7.89 -45.94
CA ALA A 7 -7.59 -7.88 -44.89
C ALA A 7 -7.93 -9.30 -44.46
N ASP A 8 -8.08 -10.21 -45.41
CA ASP A 8 -8.34 -11.63 -45.14
C ASP A 8 -7.19 -12.26 -44.33
N ALA A 9 -5.93 -11.94 -44.67
CA ALA A 9 -4.77 -12.39 -43.91
C ALA A 9 -4.75 -11.85 -42.47
N VAL A 10 -5.14 -10.58 -42.27
CA VAL A 10 -5.25 -9.98 -40.93
C VAL A 10 -6.37 -10.66 -40.13
N VAL A 11 -7.50 -10.99 -40.75
CA VAL A 11 -8.60 -11.72 -40.10
C VAL A 11 -8.17 -13.13 -39.68
N GLU A 12 -7.41 -13.84 -40.53
CA GLU A 12 -6.87 -15.16 -40.18
C GLU A 12 -5.96 -15.09 -38.93
N VAL A 13 -5.10 -14.07 -38.85
CA VAL A 13 -4.23 -13.85 -37.69
C VAL A 13 -5.05 -13.45 -36.46
N ALA A 14 -6.07 -12.59 -36.61
CA ALA A 14 -6.94 -12.17 -35.53
C ALA A 14 -7.62 -13.36 -34.82
N GLY A 15 -8.03 -14.38 -35.59
CA GLY A 15 -8.61 -15.62 -35.04
C GLY A 15 -7.63 -16.50 -34.25
N ARG A 16 -6.31 -16.30 -34.40
CA ARG A 16 -5.26 -17.11 -33.75
C ARG A 16 -4.57 -16.40 -32.58
N THR A 17 -4.75 -15.09 -32.45
CA THR A 17 -4.07 -14.28 -31.43
C THR A 17 -5.01 -13.94 -30.27
N LYS A 18 -4.44 -13.86 -29.06
CA LYS A 18 -5.13 -13.32 -27.87
C LYS A 18 -4.84 -11.82 -27.67
N LYS A 19 -3.94 -11.23 -28.48
CA LYS A 19 -3.60 -9.80 -28.39
C LYS A 19 -4.64 -8.96 -29.15
N PRO A 20 -5.06 -7.81 -28.60
CA PRO A 20 -5.99 -6.93 -29.30
C PRO A 20 -5.36 -6.41 -30.61
N LEU A 21 -6.15 -6.39 -31.68
CA LEU A 21 -5.74 -5.93 -33.00
C LEU A 21 -6.60 -4.73 -33.40
N LEU A 22 -5.96 -3.60 -33.69
CA LEU A 22 -6.60 -2.39 -34.20
C LEU A 22 -6.02 -2.11 -35.59
N ALA A 23 -6.88 -1.77 -36.56
CA ALA A 23 -6.44 -1.51 -37.92
C ALA A 23 -6.65 -0.04 -38.29
N CYS A 24 -5.63 0.58 -38.89
CA CYS A 24 -5.72 1.91 -39.50
C CYS A 24 -5.27 1.83 -40.95
N TRP A 25 -6.23 1.84 -41.88
CA TRP A 25 -5.95 1.70 -43.31
C TRP A 25 -6.33 2.98 -44.00
N MET A 26 -5.37 3.72 -44.55
CA MET A 26 -5.60 5.02 -45.19
C MET A 26 -5.84 4.86 -46.70
N GLY A 27 -6.68 5.71 -47.30
CA GLY A 27 -7.01 5.65 -48.73
C GLY A 27 -8.51 5.62 -49.07
N GLU A 28 -9.38 5.81 -48.07
CA GLU A 28 -10.84 5.92 -48.22
C GLU A 28 -11.43 4.82 -49.10
N ARG A 29 -11.89 5.16 -50.32
CA ARG A 29 -12.53 4.22 -51.25
C ARG A 29 -11.62 3.07 -51.65
N GLN A 30 -10.30 3.28 -51.76
CA GLN A 30 -9.36 2.25 -52.19
C GLN A 30 -9.26 1.10 -51.18
N VAL A 31 -9.51 1.38 -49.90
CA VAL A 31 -9.43 0.41 -48.80
C VAL A 31 -10.79 0.07 -48.20
N GLY A 32 -11.88 0.63 -48.74
CA GLY A 32 -13.22 0.53 -48.18
C GLY A 32 -13.73 -0.92 -48.06
N GLU A 33 -13.51 -1.73 -49.10
CA GLU A 33 -13.90 -3.14 -49.06
C GLU A 33 -13.09 -3.92 -48.01
N GLY A 34 -11.78 -3.69 -47.93
CA GLY A 34 -10.91 -4.29 -46.92
C GLY A 34 -11.31 -3.88 -45.49
N ARG A 35 -11.58 -2.59 -45.24
CA ARG A 35 -12.11 -2.10 -43.96
C ARG A 35 -13.43 -2.79 -43.60
N GLY A 36 -14.33 -2.95 -44.58
CA GLY A 36 -15.60 -3.66 -44.40
C GLY A 36 -15.43 -5.12 -43.95
N ARG A 37 -14.43 -5.83 -44.48
CA ARG A 37 -14.09 -7.20 -44.06
C ARG A 37 -13.57 -7.25 -42.63
N LEU A 38 -12.68 -6.32 -42.26
CA LEU A 38 -12.15 -6.20 -40.90
C LEU A 38 -13.27 -5.93 -39.87
N VAL A 39 -14.19 -5.00 -40.16
CA VAL A 39 -15.33 -4.71 -39.28
C VAL A 39 -16.24 -5.92 -39.12
N LYS A 40 -16.54 -6.65 -40.22
CA LYS A 40 -17.33 -7.90 -40.16
C LYS A 40 -16.67 -8.98 -39.30
N ALA A 41 -15.35 -9.02 -39.24
CA ALA A 41 -14.59 -9.91 -38.38
C ALA A 41 -14.46 -9.41 -36.91
N GLY A 42 -15.10 -8.29 -36.56
CA GLY A 42 -15.04 -7.70 -35.22
C GLY A 42 -13.74 -6.95 -34.91
N ILE A 43 -12.93 -6.62 -35.94
CA ILE A 43 -11.69 -5.88 -35.78
C ILE A 43 -12.00 -4.36 -35.82
N PRO A 44 -11.71 -3.59 -34.77
CA PRO A 44 -11.88 -2.14 -34.78
C PRO A 44 -11.02 -1.50 -35.88
N THR A 45 -11.66 -0.69 -36.74
CA THR A 45 -10.99 0.03 -37.83
C THR A 45 -11.07 1.54 -37.63
N PHE A 46 -9.97 2.23 -37.90
CA PHE A 46 -9.83 3.67 -37.74
C PHE A 46 -9.44 4.33 -39.05
N ASN A 47 -9.89 5.56 -39.24
CA ASN A 47 -9.63 6.32 -40.46
C ASN A 47 -8.27 7.02 -40.45
N THR A 48 -7.78 7.37 -39.26
CA THR A 48 -6.48 8.04 -39.06
C THR A 48 -5.63 7.31 -38.03
N PRO A 49 -4.29 7.37 -38.15
CA PRO A 49 -3.39 6.76 -37.18
C PRO A 49 -3.57 7.33 -35.76
N GLU A 50 -3.84 8.64 -35.63
CA GLU A 50 -4.06 9.32 -34.36
C GLU A 50 -5.25 8.73 -33.61
N SER A 51 -6.38 8.50 -34.30
CA SER A 51 -7.57 7.91 -33.71
C SER A 51 -7.33 6.45 -33.27
N ALA A 52 -6.52 5.71 -34.03
CA ALA A 52 -6.14 4.34 -33.66
C ALA A 52 -5.24 4.31 -32.42
N VAL A 53 -4.28 5.24 -32.33
CA VAL A 53 -3.40 5.39 -31.16
C VAL A 53 -4.18 5.85 -29.93
N GLU A 54 -5.11 6.78 -30.08
CA GLU A 54 -5.99 7.23 -29.01
C GLU A 54 -6.88 6.08 -28.51
N GLY A 55 -7.52 5.33 -29.40
CA GLY A 55 -8.30 4.14 -29.04
C GLY A 55 -7.45 3.07 -28.33
N PHE A 56 -6.22 2.82 -28.81
CA PHE A 56 -5.28 1.94 -28.13
C PHE A 56 -4.91 2.46 -26.73
N SER A 57 -4.73 3.77 -26.57
CA SER A 57 -4.39 4.39 -25.29
C SER A 57 -5.50 4.17 -24.25
N TYR A 58 -6.78 4.25 -24.65
CA TYR A 58 -7.90 3.97 -23.75
C TYR A 58 -7.95 2.51 -23.33
N LEU A 59 -7.70 1.56 -24.23
CA LEU A 59 -7.62 0.14 -23.88
C LEU A 59 -6.47 -0.14 -22.90
N SER A 60 -5.31 0.48 -23.14
CA SER A 60 -4.15 0.37 -22.27
C SER A 60 -4.41 0.98 -20.89
N LEU A 61 -5.01 2.17 -20.83
CA LEU A 61 -5.40 2.84 -19.58
C LEU A 61 -6.47 2.06 -18.82
N TYR A 62 -7.50 1.58 -19.51
CA TYR A 62 -8.55 0.76 -18.90
C TYR A 62 -7.95 -0.50 -18.27
N TYR A 63 -7.13 -1.24 -19.02
CA TYR A 63 -6.47 -2.44 -18.50
C TYR A 63 -5.58 -2.12 -17.30
N ARG A 64 -4.77 -1.05 -17.37
CA ARG A 64 -3.92 -0.62 -16.26
C ARG A 64 -4.75 -0.26 -15.03
N ASN A 65 -5.82 0.50 -15.18
CA ASN A 65 -6.69 0.91 -14.09
C ASN A 65 -7.38 -0.29 -13.45
N GLN A 66 -7.83 -1.27 -14.24
CA GLN A 66 -8.37 -2.53 -13.70
C GLN A 66 -7.34 -3.29 -12.87
N GLN A 67 -6.09 -3.37 -13.32
CA GLN A 67 -5.03 -3.99 -12.53
C GLN A 67 -4.79 -3.25 -11.21
N LEU A 68 -4.75 -1.91 -11.25
CA LEU A 68 -4.58 -1.06 -10.06
C LEU A 68 -5.73 -1.20 -9.06
N LEU A 69 -6.98 -1.27 -9.53
CA LEU A 69 -8.17 -1.45 -8.68
C LEU A 69 -8.18 -2.79 -7.95
N LEU A 70 -7.53 -3.82 -8.51
CA LEU A 70 -7.39 -5.13 -7.89
C LEU A 70 -6.22 -5.20 -6.90
N GLN A 71 -5.50 -4.10 -6.63
CA GLN A 71 -4.36 -4.13 -5.72
C GLN A 71 -4.79 -3.80 -4.30
N THR A 72 -4.88 -4.81 -3.45
CA THR A 72 -5.00 -4.63 -2.00
C THR A 72 -3.63 -4.81 -1.36
N PRO A 73 -3.07 -3.77 -0.72
CA PRO A 73 -1.86 -3.91 0.07
C PRO A 73 -2.05 -4.96 1.15
N SER A 74 -1.23 -6.00 1.09
CA SER A 74 -1.20 -6.99 2.15
C SER A 74 -0.56 -6.36 3.39
N PRO A 75 -1.14 -6.54 4.59
CA PRO A 75 -0.62 -5.99 5.85
C PRO A 75 0.77 -6.48 6.21
N THR A 76 1.17 -7.59 5.61
CA THR A 76 2.36 -8.33 5.98
C THR A 76 3.29 -8.35 4.79
N SER A 77 4.37 -7.57 4.84
CA SER A 77 5.60 -8.01 4.21
C SER A 77 5.90 -9.41 4.75
N ALA A 78 6.12 -10.40 3.89
CA ALA A 78 6.29 -11.83 4.25
C ALA A 78 7.57 -12.14 5.07
N ARG A 79 8.06 -11.17 5.85
CA ARG A 79 9.31 -11.16 6.60
C ARG A 79 9.05 -10.68 8.03
N ARG A 80 10.10 -10.71 8.85
CA ARG A 80 10.08 -10.32 10.28
C ARG A 80 9.29 -9.01 10.50
N PRO A 81 8.35 -8.96 11.47
CA PRO A 81 7.54 -7.78 11.69
C PRO A 81 8.39 -6.56 12.09
N PRO A 82 7.91 -5.35 11.75
CA PRO A 82 8.54 -4.12 12.21
C PRO A 82 8.36 -3.96 13.73
N ASP A 83 9.27 -3.24 14.37
CA ASP A 83 9.17 -2.84 15.78
C ASP A 83 8.50 -1.47 15.89
N VAL A 84 7.18 -1.45 15.67
CA VAL A 84 6.37 -0.21 15.68
C VAL A 84 6.45 0.48 17.03
N GLU A 85 6.38 -0.29 18.12
CA GLU A 85 6.43 0.21 19.49
C GLU A 85 7.78 0.87 19.80
N GLY A 86 8.90 0.23 19.44
CA GLY A 86 10.23 0.81 19.59
C GLY A 86 10.39 2.13 18.84
N ALA A 87 9.87 2.21 17.61
CA ALA A 87 9.90 3.45 16.83
C ALA A 87 9.00 4.55 17.44
N ARG A 88 7.83 4.18 17.94
CA ARG A 88 6.91 5.11 18.63
C ARG A 88 7.57 5.74 19.84
N LEU A 89 8.22 4.95 20.70
CA LEU A 89 8.90 5.45 21.90
C LEU A 89 10.01 6.47 21.57
N ILE A 90 10.76 6.26 20.48
CA ILE A 90 11.77 7.22 20.01
C ILE A 90 11.12 8.56 19.65
N ILE A 91 10.01 8.53 18.92
CA ILE A 91 9.29 9.73 18.48
C ILE A 91 8.67 10.46 19.67
N GLU A 92 8.03 9.72 20.58
CA GLU A 92 7.42 10.28 21.80
C GLU A 92 8.48 10.95 22.69
N SER A 93 9.66 10.36 22.84
CA SER A 93 10.77 10.97 23.59
C SER A 93 11.21 12.30 22.96
N ALA A 94 11.36 12.35 21.64
CA ALA A 94 11.74 13.59 20.95
C ALA A 94 10.68 14.68 21.09
N LEU A 95 9.39 14.32 20.96
CA LEU A 95 8.28 15.25 21.14
C LEU A 95 8.18 15.73 22.59
N ALA A 96 8.41 14.87 23.58
CA ALA A 96 8.43 15.24 25.00
C ALA A 96 9.54 16.25 25.33
N GLU A 97 10.65 16.23 24.59
CA GLU A 97 11.73 17.22 24.66
C GLU A 97 11.43 18.51 23.88
N GLY A 98 10.27 18.62 23.24
CA GLY A 98 9.86 19.76 22.42
C GLY A 98 10.58 19.82 21.06
N ARG A 99 11.14 18.70 20.59
CA ARG A 99 11.81 18.59 19.29
C ARG A 99 10.85 18.07 18.22
N ASN A 100 10.86 18.71 17.06
CA ASN A 100 10.09 18.29 15.89
C ASN A 100 10.95 17.62 14.82
N VAL A 101 12.25 17.45 15.07
CA VAL A 101 13.20 16.81 14.17
C VAL A 101 14.00 15.78 14.96
N LEU A 102 14.04 14.55 14.47
CA LEU A 102 14.86 13.50 15.06
C LEU A 102 16.34 13.70 14.70
N SER A 103 17.23 13.34 15.61
CA SER A 103 18.67 13.24 15.33
C SER A 103 18.96 12.17 14.27
N GLU A 104 20.16 12.17 13.70
CA GLU A 104 20.56 11.17 12.70
C GLU A 104 20.51 9.75 13.27
N THR A 105 20.90 9.57 14.54
CA THR A 105 20.84 8.27 15.23
C THR A 105 19.41 7.81 15.47
N GLU A 106 18.52 8.72 15.90
CA GLU A 106 17.09 8.41 16.10
C GLU A 106 16.40 8.09 14.77
N SER A 107 16.66 8.88 13.72
CA SER A 107 16.12 8.68 12.37
C SER A 107 16.51 7.30 11.81
N LYS A 108 17.78 6.92 11.93
CA LYS A 108 18.26 5.59 11.52
C LYS A 108 17.70 4.47 12.40
N ALA A 109 17.49 4.71 13.71
CA ALA A 109 16.86 3.74 14.59
C ALA A 109 15.40 3.47 14.20
N VAL A 110 14.64 4.50 13.81
CA VAL A 110 13.28 4.34 13.25
C VAL A 110 13.32 3.52 11.97
N LEU A 111 14.23 3.82 11.03
CA LEU A 111 14.39 3.00 9.81
C LEU A 111 14.75 1.54 10.12
N GLY A 112 15.66 1.31 11.08
CA GLY A 112 16.07 -0.02 11.52
C GLY A 112 14.96 -0.82 12.19
N ALA A 113 14.05 -0.15 12.92
CA ALA A 113 12.85 -0.76 13.50
C ALA A 113 11.93 -1.34 12.41
N PHE A 114 11.86 -0.67 11.26
CA PHE A 114 11.15 -1.12 10.06
C PHE A 114 12.03 -1.92 9.09
N ARG A 115 13.19 -2.41 9.55
CA ARG A 115 14.08 -3.31 8.78
C ARG A 115 14.66 -2.71 7.50
N ILE A 116 14.74 -1.39 7.41
CA ILE A 116 15.48 -0.70 6.36
C ILE A 116 16.95 -0.70 6.78
N GLU A 117 17.83 -1.23 5.93
CA GLU A 117 19.26 -1.32 6.24
C GLU A 117 19.89 0.09 6.27
N THR A 118 20.57 0.41 7.37
CA THR A 118 21.24 1.70 7.58
C THR A 118 22.67 1.50 8.02
N THR A 119 23.53 2.49 7.79
CA THR A 119 24.87 2.51 8.39
C THR A 119 24.81 2.67 9.90
N ARG A 120 25.68 1.95 10.62
CA ARG A 120 25.84 2.15 12.07
C ARG A 120 26.50 3.49 12.31
N SER A 121 25.83 4.35 13.07
CA SER A 121 26.30 5.68 13.42
C SER A 121 26.40 5.82 14.93
N VAL A 122 27.49 6.41 15.40
CA VAL A 122 27.72 6.66 16.84
C VAL A 122 28.03 8.14 17.02
N VAL A 123 27.41 8.77 18.02
CA VAL A 123 27.76 10.13 18.41
C VAL A 123 28.96 10.09 19.34
N VAL A 124 30.00 10.83 19.01
CA VAL A 124 31.22 11.01 19.79
C VAL A 124 31.38 12.47 20.17
N ARG A 125 31.89 12.72 21.38
CA ARG A 125 32.04 14.07 21.95
C ARG A 125 33.48 14.53 22.07
N SER A 126 34.43 13.67 21.76
CA SER A 126 35.86 14.00 21.77
C SER A 126 36.61 13.35 20.60
N PRO A 127 37.75 13.92 20.16
CA PRO A 127 38.62 13.29 19.16
C PRO A 127 39.11 11.89 19.58
N ASN A 128 39.24 11.63 20.89
CA ASN A 128 39.66 10.34 21.42
C ASN A 128 38.54 9.29 21.30
N GLU A 129 37.30 9.65 21.64
CA GLU A 129 36.15 8.80 21.40
C GLU A 129 35.99 8.50 19.90
N ALA A 130 36.15 9.52 19.04
CA ALA A 130 36.10 9.36 17.60
C ALA A 130 37.13 8.33 17.10
N LEU A 131 38.35 8.38 17.63
CA LEU A 131 39.41 7.43 17.29
C LEU A 131 39.04 5.99 17.69
N VAL A 132 38.63 5.77 18.94
CA VAL A 132 38.27 4.43 19.45
C VAL A 132 37.11 3.84 18.64
N GLN A 133 36.10 4.66 18.31
CA GLN A 133 34.98 4.21 17.49
C GLN A 133 35.41 3.93 16.04
N ALA A 134 36.30 4.76 15.47
CA ALA A 134 36.84 4.52 14.12
C ALA A 134 37.59 3.18 14.01
N GLU A 135 38.41 2.86 15.01
CA GLU A 135 39.15 1.58 15.05
C GLU A 135 38.20 0.38 15.21
N THR A 136 37.14 0.53 16.00
CA THR A 136 36.12 -0.51 16.19
C THR A 136 35.28 -0.73 14.93
N MET A 137 34.94 0.34 14.20
CA MET A 137 34.14 0.28 12.97
C MET A 137 34.95 -0.18 11.75
N GLY A 138 36.26 0.06 11.74
CA GLY A 138 37.12 -0.14 10.59
C GLY A 138 37.12 1.05 9.62
N PHE A 139 38.24 1.25 8.93
CA PHE A 139 38.43 2.32 7.96
C PHE A 139 38.00 1.88 6.54
N PRO A 140 37.55 2.81 5.67
CA PRO A 140 37.42 4.25 5.91
C PRO A 140 36.13 4.65 6.64
N VAL A 141 36.21 5.75 7.39
CA VAL A 141 35.07 6.34 8.11
C VAL A 141 34.73 7.73 7.60
N ALA A 142 33.52 8.18 7.92
CA ALA A 142 33.05 9.54 7.72
C ALA A 142 32.70 10.18 9.08
N LEU A 143 32.97 11.48 9.19
CA LEU A 143 32.56 12.30 10.33
C LEU A 143 31.55 13.35 9.86
N LYS A 144 30.42 13.43 10.55
CA LYS A 144 29.36 14.41 10.27
C LYS A 144 29.05 15.18 11.54
N ILE A 145 28.83 16.50 11.45
CA ILE A 145 28.47 17.31 12.62
C ILE A 145 27.11 16.88 13.16
N ASN A 146 26.99 16.74 14.48
CA ASN A 146 25.70 16.53 15.15
C ASN A 146 25.28 17.82 15.84
N SER A 147 24.29 18.50 15.28
CA SER A 147 23.79 19.79 15.78
C SER A 147 22.30 19.95 15.42
N PRO A 148 21.44 20.30 16.38
CA PRO A 148 20.03 20.57 16.11
C PRO A 148 19.82 21.84 15.27
N ASP A 149 20.80 22.75 15.25
CA ASP A 149 20.72 24.03 14.54
C ASP A 149 21.26 23.95 13.10
N ILE A 150 21.78 22.79 12.69
CA ILE A 150 22.38 22.56 11.38
C ILE A 150 21.67 21.41 10.67
N THR A 151 20.71 21.74 9.82
CA THR A 151 19.97 20.77 9.00
C THR A 151 20.76 20.31 7.78
N HIS A 152 21.30 21.25 6.99
CA HIS A 152 22.14 20.96 5.82
C HIS A 152 23.62 20.89 6.22
N LYS A 153 24.07 19.70 6.60
CA LYS A 153 25.42 19.45 7.13
C LYS A 153 26.51 19.83 6.14
N SER A 154 26.36 19.46 4.86
CA SER A 154 27.35 19.74 3.82
C SER A 154 27.57 21.24 3.62
N ASP A 155 26.49 22.03 3.58
CA ASP A 155 26.55 23.48 3.38
C ASP A 155 27.21 24.22 4.54
N ALA A 156 27.13 23.67 5.75
CA ALA A 156 27.82 24.19 6.92
C ALA A 156 29.30 23.80 6.98
N GLY A 157 29.81 23.00 6.03
CA GLY A 157 31.13 22.37 6.11
C GLY A 157 31.19 21.27 7.19
N GLY A 158 30.04 20.72 7.56
CA GLY A 158 29.84 19.75 8.62
C GLY A 158 29.93 18.29 8.17
N VAL A 159 30.66 17.99 7.09
CA VAL A 159 30.88 16.62 6.61
C VAL A 159 32.34 16.44 6.18
N MET A 160 33.00 15.41 6.73
CA MET A 160 34.35 14.95 6.34
C MET A 160 34.27 13.48 5.94
N LEU A 161 34.63 13.17 4.70
CA LEU A 161 34.54 11.82 4.13
C LEU A 161 35.94 11.23 3.90
N GLY A 162 36.01 9.90 3.80
CA GLY A 162 37.22 9.22 3.32
C GLY A 162 38.39 9.24 4.31
N ILE A 163 38.12 9.21 5.61
CA ILE A 163 39.17 9.15 6.64
C ILE A 163 39.69 7.71 6.68
N ASN A 164 40.92 7.50 6.21
CA ASN A 164 41.45 6.17 5.92
C ASN A 164 42.32 5.57 7.05
N ASN A 165 42.65 6.33 8.09
CA ASN A 165 43.51 5.86 9.18
C ASN A 165 43.29 6.63 10.49
N ALA A 166 43.75 6.02 11.58
CA ALA A 166 43.68 6.54 12.95
C ALA A 166 44.24 7.96 13.10
N GLN A 167 45.41 8.23 12.51
CA GLN A 167 46.09 9.51 12.65
C GLN A 167 45.26 10.67 12.07
N ALA A 168 44.55 10.43 10.96
CA ALA A 168 43.72 11.41 10.30
C ALA A 168 42.42 11.73 11.07
N VAL A 169 41.91 10.82 11.92
CA VAL A 169 40.62 11.00 12.63
C VAL A 169 40.64 12.23 13.54
N ARG A 170 41.70 12.41 14.33
CA ARG A 170 41.80 13.54 15.27
C ARG A 170 41.84 14.88 14.55
N THR A 171 42.64 14.96 13.48
CA THR A 171 42.74 16.16 12.65
C THR A 171 41.39 16.46 11.99
N ALA A 172 40.77 15.46 11.36
CA ALA A 172 39.48 15.61 10.72
C ALA A 172 38.37 16.07 11.69
N TYR A 173 38.36 15.53 12.93
CA TYR A 173 37.41 15.97 13.97
C TYR A 173 37.59 17.45 14.31
N ASN A 174 38.83 17.87 14.58
CA ASN A 174 39.11 19.25 14.97
C ASN A 174 38.81 20.23 13.82
N ASP A 175 39.20 19.87 12.59
CA ASP A 175 38.95 20.67 11.40
C ASP A 175 37.45 20.81 11.12
N LEU A 176 36.68 19.72 11.27
CA LEU A 176 35.23 19.72 11.13
C LEU A 176 34.57 20.69 12.13
N VAL A 177 34.89 20.57 13.43
CA VAL A 177 34.31 21.42 14.47
C VAL A 177 34.70 22.89 14.27
N ALA A 178 35.95 23.15 13.88
CA ALA A 178 36.43 24.50 13.59
C ALA A 178 35.74 25.11 12.35
N ALA A 179 35.56 24.33 11.28
CA ALA A 179 34.86 24.75 10.08
C ALA A 179 33.40 25.13 10.37
N VAL A 180 32.69 24.28 11.11
CA VAL A 180 31.30 24.56 11.50
C VAL A 180 31.19 25.79 12.38
N LYS A 181 32.04 25.94 13.41
CA LYS A 181 32.03 27.13 14.28
C LYS A 181 32.31 28.42 13.52
N ARG A 182 33.13 28.38 12.47
CA ARG A 182 33.40 29.53 11.61
C ARG A 182 32.20 29.87 10.73
N ASN A 183 31.53 28.88 10.15
CA ASN A 183 30.41 29.09 9.23
C ASN A 183 29.08 29.36 9.96
N ARG A 184 28.90 28.80 11.16
CA ARG A 184 27.69 28.88 12.00
C ARG A 184 28.10 29.08 13.47
N PRO A 185 28.57 30.28 13.86
CA PRO A 185 29.12 30.52 15.20
C PRO A 185 28.11 30.37 16.35
N ASN A 186 26.82 30.53 16.06
CA ASN A 186 25.74 30.42 17.04
C ASN A 186 25.13 29.01 17.12
N ALA A 187 25.61 28.05 16.31
CA ALA A 187 25.06 26.69 16.32
C ALA A 187 25.58 25.91 17.53
N ARG A 188 24.65 25.30 18.26
CA ARG A 188 24.94 24.33 19.33
C ARG A 188 25.41 23.03 18.72
N ILE A 189 26.60 22.57 19.11
CA ILE A 189 27.18 21.32 18.65
C ILE A 189 27.09 20.31 19.79
N ASP A 190 26.28 19.26 19.60
CA ASP A 190 26.09 18.19 20.59
C ASP A 190 27.14 17.08 20.47
N GLY A 191 27.86 17.07 19.34
CA GLY A 191 28.99 16.16 19.07
C GLY A 191 29.26 16.02 17.58
N VAL A 192 29.91 14.91 17.23
CA VAL A 192 30.16 14.48 15.85
C VAL A 192 29.66 13.06 15.70
N THR A 193 28.90 12.79 14.65
CA THR A 193 28.50 11.43 14.27
C THR A 193 29.63 10.80 13.45
N ILE A 194 30.12 9.65 13.91
CA ILE A 194 31.05 8.80 13.16
C ILE A 194 30.29 7.60 12.56
N GLN A 195 30.60 7.27 11.31
CA GLN A 195 30.02 6.11 10.63
C GLN A 195 31.00 5.49 9.62
N PRO A 196 30.84 4.19 9.29
CA PRO A 196 31.57 3.56 8.20
C PRO A 196 31.27 4.26 6.85
N MET A 197 32.29 4.37 6.01
CA MET A 197 32.10 4.82 4.63
C MET A 197 31.69 3.63 3.76
N VAL A 198 30.42 3.62 3.35
CA VAL A 198 29.91 2.61 2.43
C VAL A 198 30.46 2.90 1.03
N ARG A 199 31.21 1.95 0.48
CA ARG A 199 31.70 1.99 -0.91
C ARG A 199 30.95 0.97 -1.75
N ARG A 200 29.90 1.40 -2.43
CA ARG A 200 29.22 0.60 -3.46
C ARG A 200 29.53 1.21 -4.83
N PRO A 201 30.62 0.78 -5.52
CA PRO A 201 31.02 1.37 -6.80
C PRO A 201 29.95 1.21 -7.89
N ASN A 202 29.09 0.20 -7.78
CA ASN A 202 27.95 -0.03 -8.66
C ASN A 202 26.62 0.54 -8.11
N GLY A 203 26.68 1.31 -7.02
CA GLY A 203 25.53 1.84 -6.32
C GLY A 203 24.86 2.97 -7.09
N ARG A 204 23.53 2.87 -7.23
CA ARG A 204 22.69 3.96 -7.71
C ARG A 204 22.17 4.74 -6.51
N GLU A 205 22.34 6.06 -6.54
CA GLU A 205 21.76 6.94 -5.53
C GLU A 205 20.30 7.23 -5.87
N LEU A 206 19.42 6.91 -4.93
CA LEU A 206 17.98 7.09 -4.99
C LEU A 206 17.52 7.95 -3.82
N LEU A 207 16.32 8.51 -3.98
CA LEU A 207 15.60 9.21 -2.92
C LEU A 207 14.28 8.48 -2.67
N VAL A 208 13.99 8.22 -1.40
CA VAL A 208 12.69 7.73 -0.94
C VAL A 208 12.26 8.61 0.22
N GLY A 209 11.00 9.03 0.23
CA GLY A 209 10.51 9.86 1.32
C GLY A 209 9.01 9.77 1.55
N ILE A 210 8.58 10.40 2.64
CA ILE A 210 7.20 10.65 3.00
C ILE A 210 7.06 12.17 3.17
N PHE A 211 5.99 12.75 2.66
CA PHE A 211 5.55 14.08 3.06
C PHE A 211 4.06 14.04 3.38
N THR A 212 3.59 14.94 4.24
CA THR A 212 2.17 15.04 4.57
C THR A 212 1.51 16.13 3.73
N ASP A 213 0.58 15.73 2.86
CA ASP A 213 -0.31 16.63 2.15
C ASP A 213 -1.50 17.04 3.04
N PRO A 214 -1.94 18.31 3.02
CA PRO A 214 -3.07 18.77 3.84
C PRO A 214 -4.42 18.09 3.54
N LEU A 215 -4.62 17.59 2.32
CA LEU A 215 -5.87 16.94 1.89
C LEU A 215 -5.74 15.42 1.92
N PHE A 216 -4.61 14.89 1.44
CA PHE A 216 -4.43 13.44 1.25
C PHE A 216 -3.68 12.74 2.39
N GLY A 217 -3.17 13.48 3.38
CA GLY A 217 -2.38 12.89 4.45
C GLY A 217 -1.00 12.45 3.94
N PRO A 218 -0.41 11.35 4.45
CA PRO A 218 0.93 10.94 4.05
C PRO A 218 0.98 10.52 2.58
N VAL A 219 2.03 10.92 1.88
CA VAL A 219 2.31 10.60 0.48
C VAL A 219 3.75 10.09 0.38
N ILE A 220 3.96 8.96 -0.30
CA ILE A 220 5.29 8.40 -0.55
C ILE A 220 5.85 9.02 -1.83
N THR A 221 7.13 9.40 -1.82
CA THR A 221 7.87 9.86 -3.00
C THR A 221 9.06 8.95 -3.29
N PHE A 222 9.33 8.73 -4.58
CA PHE A 222 10.46 7.96 -5.07
C PHE A 222 11.09 8.68 -6.27
N GLY A 223 12.41 8.71 -6.35
CA GLY A 223 13.13 9.31 -7.46
C GLY A 223 14.63 9.06 -7.44
N ALA A 224 15.35 9.66 -8.38
CA ALA A 224 16.81 9.66 -8.32
C ALA A 224 17.32 10.53 -7.15
N GLY A 225 18.43 10.10 -6.55
CA GLY A 225 19.12 10.81 -5.48
C GLY A 225 20.26 11.67 -6.01
N GLY A 226 20.85 12.47 -5.12
CA GLY A 226 21.97 13.35 -5.43
C GLY A 226 21.56 14.80 -5.75
N THR A 227 22.52 15.72 -5.59
CA THR A 227 22.29 17.18 -5.65
C THR A 227 21.87 17.68 -7.04
N THR A 228 22.25 16.99 -8.11
CA THR A 228 21.92 17.38 -9.48
C THR A 228 20.46 17.08 -9.86
N VAL A 229 19.78 16.22 -9.10
CA VAL A 229 18.45 15.68 -9.45
C VAL A 229 17.30 16.53 -8.92
N GLU A 230 17.49 17.34 -7.86
CA GLU A 230 16.49 18.30 -7.37
C GLU A 230 15.99 19.24 -8.48
N VAL A 231 16.83 19.50 -9.49
CA VAL A 231 16.54 20.35 -10.65
C VAL A 231 15.84 19.59 -11.79
N MET A 232 16.04 18.27 -11.92
CA MET A 232 15.53 17.47 -13.05
C MET A 232 14.08 16.97 -12.86
N GLY A 233 13.56 16.99 -11.63
CA GLY A 233 12.16 16.66 -11.33
C GLY A 233 11.78 15.20 -11.60
N ASP A 234 12.73 14.26 -11.56
CA ASP A 234 12.45 12.83 -11.76
C ASP A 234 11.88 12.18 -10.49
N ARG A 235 10.59 12.38 -10.25
CA ARG A 235 9.88 11.88 -9.06
C ARG A 235 8.56 11.22 -9.44
N ALA A 236 8.25 10.13 -8.75
CA ALA A 236 6.93 9.50 -8.72
C ALA A 236 6.37 9.59 -7.30
N VAL A 237 5.06 9.66 -7.19
CA VAL A 237 4.34 9.69 -5.91
C VAL A 237 3.27 8.60 -5.86
N GLU A 238 2.97 8.14 -4.66
CA GLU A 238 1.92 7.15 -4.39
C GLU A 238 1.31 7.38 -3.00
N LEU A 239 0.03 7.05 -2.84
CA LEU A 239 -0.63 7.10 -1.54
C LEU A 239 -0.39 5.77 -0.80
N PRO A 240 0.04 5.79 0.47
CA PRO A 240 0.05 4.60 1.30
C PRO A 240 -1.38 4.15 1.63
N PRO A 241 -1.62 2.84 1.85
CA PRO A 241 -0.62 1.78 1.79
C PRO A 241 -0.28 1.36 0.34
N ILE A 242 0.95 0.92 0.10
CA ILE A 242 1.36 0.36 -1.20
C ILE A 242 1.71 -1.12 -1.10
N ASN A 243 1.55 -1.84 -2.21
CA ASN A 243 1.89 -3.24 -2.37
C ASN A 243 3.03 -3.43 -3.39
N PRO A 244 3.58 -4.65 -3.61
CA PRO A 244 4.68 -4.85 -4.55
C PRO A 244 4.39 -4.36 -5.97
N PHE A 245 3.15 -4.52 -6.45
CA PHE A 245 2.75 -4.04 -7.76
C PHE A 245 2.79 -2.51 -7.84
N LEU A 246 2.22 -1.81 -6.85
CA LEU A 246 2.23 -0.36 -6.77
C LEU A 246 3.66 0.19 -6.61
N ALA A 247 4.51 -0.47 -5.82
CA ALA A 247 5.93 -0.13 -5.70
C ALA A 247 6.64 -0.24 -7.06
N GLN A 248 6.43 -1.32 -7.79
CA GLN A 248 6.99 -1.50 -9.13
C GLN A 248 6.47 -0.47 -10.14
N ASP A 249 5.18 -0.17 -10.14
CA ASP A 249 4.60 0.87 -11.01
C ASP A 249 5.19 2.24 -10.67
N MET A 250 5.29 2.58 -9.39
CA MET A 250 5.93 3.81 -8.89
C MET A 250 7.37 3.93 -9.38
N ILE A 251 8.17 2.85 -9.28
CA ILE A 251 9.55 2.85 -9.79
C ILE A 251 9.56 3.05 -11.32
N LYS A 252 8.76 2.29 -12.06
CA LYS A 252 8.70 2.34 -13.55
C LYS A 252 8.31 3.71 -14.09
N ARG A 253 7.55 4.52 -13.32
CA ARG A 253 7.16 5.88 -13.70
C ARG A 253 8.32 6.89 -13.68
N THR A 254 9.45 6.55 -13.06
CA THR A 254 10.66 7.41 -13.03
C THR A 254 11.60 7.14 -14.21
N ARG A 255 12.43 8.12 -14.56
CA ARG A 255 13.49 7.99 -15.57
C ARG A 255 14.66 7.15 -15.04
N ILE A 256 14.95 7.23 -13.73
CA ILE A 256 16.02 6.45 -13.08
C ILE A 256 15.78 4.95 -13.16
N SER A 257 14.52 4.50 -13.33
CA SER A 257 14.19 3.10 -13.58
C SER A 257 14.99 2.46 -14.72
N LYS A 258 15.35 3.25 -15.74
CA LYS A 258 16.17 2.80 -16.88
C LYS A 258 17.62 2.48 -16.49
N MET A 259 18.12 3.04 -15.38
CA MET A 259 19.47 2.82 -14.85
C MET A 259 19.52 1.74 -13.75
N LEU A 260 18.36 1.30 -13.25
CA LEU A 260 18.26 0.20 -12.29
C LEU A 260 18.46 -1.17 -12.97
N GLY A 261 18.15 -1.29 -14.26
CA GLY A 261 18.51 -2.46 -15.06
C GLY A 261 20.02 -2.58 -15.33
N ALA A 262 20.39 -3.57 -16.14
CA ALA A 262 21.76 -3.67 -16.65
C ALA A 262 22.07 -2.44 -17.52
N PHE A 263 23.06 -1.65 -17.11
CA PHE A 263 23.42 -0.41 -17.80
C PHE A 263 24.93 -0.29 -17.96
N ARG A 264 25.40 -0.35 -19.22
CA ARG A 264 26.83 -0.37 -19.56
C ARG A 264 27.57 -1.50 -18.82
N HIS A 265 28.44 -1.16 -17.87
CA HIS A 265 29.24 -2.08 -17.06
C HIS A 265 28.61 -2.37 -15.69
N LEU A 266 27.46 -1.77 -15.38
CA LEU A 266 26.77 -1.95 -14.10
C LEU A 266 25.84 -3.17 -14.17
N ALA A 267 26.02 -4.10 -13.22
CA ALA A 267 25.08 -5.19 -12.98
C ALA A 267 23.71 -4.63 -12.56
N PRO A 268 22.58 -5.29 -12.87
CA PRO A 268 21.26 -4.82 -12.45
C PRO A 268 21.20 -4.66 -10.93
N ALA A 269 20.52 -3.60 -10.48
CA ALA A 269 20.26 -3.36 -9.06
C ALA A 269 19.32 -4.44 -8.51
N ASP A 270 19.43 -4.71 -7.20
CA ASP A 270 18.51 -5.57 -6.49
C ASP A 270 17.14 -4.89 -6.35
N MET A 271 16.26 -5.20 -7.30
CA MET A 271 14.91 -4.67 -7.36
C MET A 271 14.05 -5.16 -6.19
N GLU A 272 14.28 -6.38 -5.70
CA GLU A 272 13.53 -6.90 -4.56
C GLU A 272 13.87 -6.10 -3.30
N ALA A 273 15.15 -5.81 -3.05
CA ALA A 273 15.56 -4.99 -1.93
C ALA A 273 14.97 -3.56 -1.99
N LEU A 274 14.95 -2.94 -3.18
CA LEU A 274 14.33 -1.62 -3.36
C LEU A 274 12.81 -1.66 -3.10
N GLU A 275 12.11 -2.65 -3.64
CA GLU A 275 10.67 -2.85 -3.39
C GLU A 275 10.42 -3.01 -1.89
N GLN A 276 11.23 -3.80 -1.17
CA GLN A 276 11.09 -3.95 0.28
C GLN A 276 11.26 -2.63 1.03
N VAL A 277 12.22 -1.78 0.64
CA VAL A 277 12.37 -0.45 1.26
C VAL A 277 11.11 0.40 1.08
N LEU A 278 10.52 0.42 -0.12
CA LEU A 278 9.28 1.17 -0.38
C LEU A 278 8.11 0.63 0.45
N LEU A 279 7.96 -0.69 0.56
CA LEU A 279 6.93 -1.32 1.41
C LEU A 279 7.13 -0.97 2.89
N ARG A 280 8.37 -0.95 3.39
CA ARG A 280 8.66 -0.57 4.78
C ARG A 280 8.43 0.92 5.04
N VAL A 281 8.72 1.78 4.06
CA VAL A 281 8.35 3.19 4.12
C VAL A 281 6.84 3.38 4.13
N SER A 282 6.10 2.56 3.39
CA SER A 282 4.64 2.52 3.49
C SER A 282 4.16 2.10 4.87
N GLU A 283 4.75 1.06 5.46
CA GLU A 283 4.42 0.63 6.83
C GLU A 283 4.71 1.75 7.85
N ILE A 284 5.81 2.52 7.68
CA ILE A 284 6.10 3.71 8.51
C ILE A 284 4.97 4.74 8.39
N ALA A 285 4.53 5.06 7.17
CA ALA A 285 3.45 6.03 6.95
C ALA A 285 2.13 5.58 7.58
N CYS A 286 1.82 4.28 7.53
CA CYS A 286 0.60 3.73 8.12
C CYS A 286 0.65 3.74 9.65
N GLU A 287 1.72 3.20 10.25
CA GLU A 287 1.76 2.89 11.69
C GLU A 287 2.27 4.05 12.55
N LEU A 288 2.92 5.07 11.96
CA LEU A 288 3.51 6.19 12.69
C LEU A 288 2.89 7.54 12.27
N PRO A 289 1.66 7.88 12.72
CA PRO A 289 0.97 9.13 12.35
C PRO A 289 1.69 10.42 12.79
N TRP A 290 2.65 10.29 13.72
CA TRP A 290 3.52 11.38 14.14
C TRP A 290 4.53 11.81 13.08
N VAL A 291 4.89 10.93 12.14
CA VAL A 291 5.85 11.24 11.06
C VAL A 291 5.18 12.19 10.07
N LYS A 292 5.70 13.42 9.97
CA LYS A 292 5.22 14.44 9.02
C LYS A 292 6.04 14.47 7.74
N GLU A 293 7.33 14.19 7.87
CA GLU A 293 8.28 14.12 6.77
C GLU A 293 9.29 13.00 7.05
N LEU A 294 9.61 12.21 6.04
CA LEU A 294 10.74 11.29 6.02
C LEU A 294 11.50 11.55 4.72
N ASP A 295 12.81 11.73 4.80
CA ASP A 295 13.68 11.83 3.63
C ASP A 295 14.87 10.87 3.79
N ILE A 296 14.90 9.83 2.96
CA ILE A 296 16.01 8.89 2.85
C ILE A 296 16.82 9.31 1.62
N ASN A 297 17.89 10.04 1.86
CA ASN A 297 18.72 10.59 0.80
C ASN A 297 20.20 10.72 1.23
N PRO A 298 21.13 9.95 0.65
CA PRO A 298 20.90 8.97 -0.42
C PRO A 298 20.51 7.58 0.13
N LEU A 299 19.59 6.91 -0.57
CA LEU A 299 19.42 5.47 -0.57
C LEU A 299 20.29 4.88 -1.68
N ILE A 300 21.28 4.05 -1.33
CA ILE A 300 22.14 3.40 -2.34
C ILE A 300 21.63 2.00 -2.62
N VAL A 301 21.43 1.68 -3.90
CA VAL A 301 21.04 0.34 -4.34
C VAL A 301 22.01 -0.20 -5.38
N ASP A 302 22.51 -1.41 -5.16
CA ASP A 302 23.35 -2.17 -6.10
C ASP A 302 22.87 -3.62 -6.22
N GLU A 303 23.65 -4.49 -6.84
CA GLU A 303 23.33 -5.92 -6.99
C GLU A 303 23.26 -6.70 -5.66
N ASN A 304 23.73 -6.11 -4.55
CA ASN A 304 23.78 -6.75 -3.23
C ASN A 304 22.77 -6.16 -2.24
N GLY A 305 21.80 -5.37 -2.72
CA GLY A 305 20.72 -4.83 -1.91
C GLY A 305 20.70 -3.30 -1.80
N ALA A 306 19.95 -2.80 -0.82
CA ALA A 306 19.68 -1.38 -0.60
C ALA A 306 20.16 -0.93 0.79
N VAL A 307 20.84 0.22 0.88
CA VAL A 307 21.32 0.79 2.15
C VAL A 307 21.06 2.29 2.23
N ALA A 308 20.41 2.73 3.29
CA ALA A 308 20.19 4.14 3.61
C ALA A 308 21.43 4.74 4.28
N LEU A 309 22.04 5.75 3.64
CA LEU A 309 23.24 6.40 4.19
C LEU A 309 22.91 7.57 5.12
N ASP A 310 21.83 8.29 4.80
CA ASP A 310 21.29 9.36 5.62
C ASP A 310 19.77 9.27 5.65
N ALA A 311 19.20 9.81 6.72
CA ALA A 311 17.77 9.85 6.92
C ALA A 311 17.42 11.07 7.77
N ARG A 312 16.41 11.82 7.35
CA ARG A 312 15.83 12.92 8.11
C ARG A 312 14.37 12.61 8.39
N VAL A 313 13.97 12.66 9.65
CA VAL A 313 12.57 12.48 10.08
C VAL A 313 12.10 13.73 10.80
N VAL A 314 11.01 14.32 10.30
CA VAL A 314 10.27 15.40 10.97
C VAL A 314 9.03 14.79 11.61
N VAL A 315 8.83 15.09 12.87
CA VAL A 315 7.73 14.58 13.68
C VAL A 315 6.85 15.72 14.18
N GLY A 316 5.58 15.42 14.41
CA GLY A 316 4.63 16.36 14.99
C GLY A 316 3.58 15.65 15.83
N TYR A 317 2.95 16.40 16.73
CA TYR A 317 1.85 15.87 17.51
C TYR A 317 0.71 15.39 16.61
N HIS A 318 0.19 14.22 16.95
CA HIS A 318 -1.02 13.66 16.39
C HIS A 318 -1.93 13.29 17.56
N SER A 319 -3.22 13.62 17.47
CA SER A 319 -4.16 13.38 18.55
C SER A 319 -4.44 11.88 18.63
N THR A 320 -4.08 11.25 19.75
CA THR A 320 -4.36 9.83 20.02
C THR A 320 -5.85 9.53 20.21
N ALA A 321 -6.70 10.55 20.31
CA ALA A 321 -8.15 10.41 20.36
C ALA A 321 -8.79 10.18 18.98
N GLN A 322 -8.00 10.22 17.90
CA GLN A 322 -8.50 9.97 16.54
C GLN A 322 -8.47 8.47 16.21
N GLU A 323 -9.40 8.03 15.37
CA GLU A 323 -9.50 6.65 14.89
C GLU A 323 -8.17 6.15 14.30
N ARG A 324 -7.91 4.85 14.43
CA ARG A 324 -6.72 4.19 13.88
C ARG A 324 -6.69 4.39 12.36
N TYR A 325 -5.66 5.07 11.84
CA TYR A 325 -5.48 5.45 10.43
C TYR A 325 -6.31 6.65 9.94
N SER A 326 -6.93 7.43 10.83
CA SER A 326 -7.61 8.69 10.47
C SER A 326 -6.71 9.73 9.76
N HIS A 327 -5.39 9.57 9.84
CA HIS A 327 -4.42 10.39 9.12
C HIS A 327 -4.23 9.98 7.67
N MET A 328 -4.80 8.86 7.21
CA MET A 328 -4.60 8.29 5.88
C MET A 328 -5.79 8.57 4.96
N ALA A 329 -5.51 8.81 3.68
CA ALA A 329 -6.57 8.90 2.65
C ALA A 329 -7.12 7.53 2.21
N ILE A 330 -6.30 6.47 2.33
CA ILE A 330 -6.69 5.10 2.01
C ILE A 330 -6.59 4.27 3.28
N TYR A 331 -7.71 3.72 3.73
CA TYR A 331 -7.74 2.91 4.95
C TYR A 331 -7.03 1.56 4.71
N PRO A 332 -5.99 1.20 5.49
CA PRO A 332 -5.28 -0.07 5.31
C PRO A 332 -6.16 -1.30 5.53
N TYR A 333 -5.83 -2.39 4.83
CA TYR A 333 -6.53 -3.67 5.03
C TYR A 333 -6.49 -4.08 6.51
N PRO A 334 -7.65 -4.29 7.17
CA PRO A 334 -7.72 -4.49 8.61
C PRO A 334 -7.36 -5.92 9.02
N ALA A 335 -6.06 -6.24 8.95
CA ALA A 335 -5.48 -7.56 9.22
C ALA A 335 -5.88 -8.16 10.58
N HIS A 336 -6.06 -7.30 11.57
CA HIS A 336 -6.40 -7.68 12.94
C HIS A 336 -7.81 -8.31 13.06
N LEU A 337 -8.67 -8.14 12.05
CA LEU A 337 -9.97 -8.80 11.96
C LEU A 337 -9.90 -10.23 11.41
N VAL A 338 -8.73 -10.67 10.94
CA VAL A 338 -8.52 -12.04 10.47
C VAL A 338 -8.52 -12.99 11.67
N THR A 339 -9.42 -13.96 11.65
CA THR A 339 -9.56 -14.97 12.70
C THR A 339 -9.72 -16.35 12.11
N GLN A 340 -9.42 -17.38 12.90
CA GLN A 340 -9.62 -18.77 12.51
C GLN A 340 -10.42 -19.49 13.59
N PHE A 341 -11.35 -20.34 13.18
CA PHE A 341 -12.04 -21.25 14.08
C PHE A 341 -12.27 -22.61 13.42
N GLN A 342 -12.45 -23.63 14.26
CA GLN A 342 -12.74 -24.98 13.81
C GLN A 342 -14.21 -25.32 14.08
N LEU A 343 -14.86 -25.94 13.11
CA LEU A 343 -16.20 -26.49 13.25
C LEU A 343 -16.18 -27.81 14.05
N PRO A 344 -17.33 -28.27 14.60
CA PRO A 344 -17.39 -29.52 15.36
C PRO A 344 -16.93 -30.77 14.58
N ASP A 345 -16.99 -30.73 13.25
CA ASP A 345 -16.52 -31.80 12.36
C ASP A 345 -15.01 -31.73 12.06
N GLY A 346 -14.28 -30.80 12.67
CA GLY A 346 -12.85 -30.59 12.47
C GLY A 346 -12.50 -29.66 11.29
N THR A 347 -13.48 -29.18 10.53
CA THR A 347 -13.24 -28.27 9.40
C THR A 347 -12.73 -26.92 9.88
N ASN A 348 -11.63 -26.43 9.29
CA ASN A 348 -11.07 -25.12 9.57
C ASN A 348 -11.73 -24.04 8.70
N ILE A 349 -12.21 -22.98 9.34
CA ILE A 349 -12.75 -21.78 8.70
C ILE A 349 -11.88 -20.59 9.07
N VAL A 350 -11.52 -19.80 8.07
CA VAL A 350 -10.91 -18.48 8.28
C VAL A 350 -11.98 -17.43 8.01
N VAL A 351 -12.12 -16.46 8.92
CA VAL A 351 -12.91 -15.25 8.66
C VAL A 351 -11.96 -14.10 8.47
N ARG A 352 -12.12 -13.36 7.38
CA ARG A 352 -11.29 -12.22 7.05
C ARG A 352 -12.09 -11.12 6.32
N PRO A 353 -11.64 -9.86 6.38
CA PRO A 353 -12.18 -8.82 5.50
C PRO A 353 -12.08 -9.22 4.02
N ILE A 354 -13.09 -8.84 3.24
CA ILE A 354 -13.09 -9.04 1.78
C ILE A 354 -12.04 -8.13 1.14
N LYS A 355 -11.49 -8.54 0.00
CA LYS A 355 -10.55 -7.77 -0.81
C LYS A 355 -11.05 -7.64 -2.25
N PRO A 356 -10.66 -6.60 -2.99
CA PRO A 356 -10.83 -6.52 -4.44
C PRO A 356 -10.53 -7.82 -5.21
N GLU A 357 -9.47 -8.55 -4.84
CA GLU A 357 -9.04 -9.80 -5.48
C GLU A 357 -10.05 -10.96 -5.29
N ASP A 358 -10.95 -10.86 -4.30
CA ASP A 358 -11.98 -11.87 -4.02
C ASP A 358 -13.13 -11.81 -5.02
N ALA A 359 -13.14 -10.88 -5.99
CA ALA A 359 -14.22 -10.70 -6.97
C ALA A 359 -14.61 -12.01 -7.67
N THR A 360 -13.65 -12.81 -8.12
CA THR A 360 -13.98 -14.10 -8.75
C THR A 360 -14.60 -15.08 -7.74
N MET A 361 -14.11 -15.10 -6.51
CA MET A 361 -14.60 -15.98 -5.44
C MET A 361 -16.02 -15.60 -4.99
N GLU A 362 -16.29 -14.31 -4.80
CA GLU A 362 -17.62 -13.77 -4.46
C GLU A 362 -18.63 -14.04 -5.59
N GLN A 363 -18.20 -13.90 -6.87
CA GLN A 363 -19.04 -14.23 -8.02
C GLN A 363 -19.42 -15.72 -8.03
N GLU A 364 -18.44 -16.61 -7.82
CA GLU A 364 -18.66 -18.05 -7.75
C GLU A 364 -19.53 -18.43 -6.55
N PHE A 365 -19.32 -17.79 -5.41
CA PHE A 365 -20.15 -17.97 -4.23
C PHE A 365 -21.62 -17.63 -4.53
N VAL A 366 -21.90 -16.45 -5.09
CA VAL A 366 -23.27 -16.03 -5.42
C VAL A 366 -23.90 -16.94 -6.47
N ARG A 367 -23.17 -17.34 -7.52
CA ARG A 367 -23.69 -18.27 -8.56
C ARG A 367 -24.13 -19.61 -7.97
N ASN A 368 -23.44 -20.10 -6.95
CA ASN A 368 -23.70 -21.38 -6.31
C ASN A 368 -24.74 -21.33 -5.18
N LEU A 369 -25.28 -20.15 -4.84
CA LEU A 369 -26.41 -20.04 -3.91
C LEU A 369 -27.69 -20.58 -4.53
N SER A 370 -28.58 -21.14 -3.71
CA SER A 370 -29.94 -21.43 -4.16
C SER A 370 -30.72 -20.15 -4.51
N GLU A 371 -31.67 -20.26 -5.44
CA GLU A 371 -32.57 -19.13 -5.79
C GLU A 371 -33.27 -18.53 -4.56
N ARG A 372 -33.59 -19.37 -3.57
CA ARG A 372 -34.15 -18.92 -2.29
C ARG A 372 -33.15 -18.09 -1.49
N ALA A 373 -31.90 -18.54 -1.37
CA ALA A 373 -30.86 -17.79 -0.67
C ALA A 373 -30.55 -16.46 -1.36
N LYS A 374 -30.50 -16.43 -2.70
CA LYS A 374 -30.33 -15.19 -3.48
C LYS A 374 -31.49 -14.23 -3.26
N TYR A 375 -32.73 -14.71 -3.37
CA TYR A 375 -33.93 -13.89 -3.14
C TYR A 375 -33.95 -13.30 -1.73
N PHE A 376 -33.62 -14.09 -0.70
CA PHE A 376 -33.54 -13.59 0.67
C PHE A 376 -32.42 -12.59 0.91
N ARG A 377 -31.29 -12.71 0.20
CA ARG A 377 -30.13 -11.82 0.34
C ARG A 377 -30.30 -10.49 -0.38
N PHE A 378 -30.92 -10.51 -1.56
CA PHE A 378 -30.99 -9.35 -2.47
C PHE A 378 -32.39 -8.76 -2.63
N MET A 379 -33.42 -9.44 -2.11
CA MET A 379 -34.84 -9.09 -2.29
C MET A 379 -35.26 -8.93 -3.77
N GLN A 380 -34.51 -9.55 -4.68
CA GLN A 380 -34.74 -9.58 -6.11
C GLN A 380 -34.25 -10.91 -6.68
N THR A 381 -34.80 -11.31 -7.82
CA THR A 381 -34.28 -12.45 -8.60
C THR A 381 -32.98 -12.03 -9.26
N LEU A 382 -31.91 -12.77 -8.99
CA LEU A 382 -30.58 -12.48 -9.47
C LEU A 382 -29.90 -13.81 -9.84
N ASP A 383 -29.50 -13.98 -11.11
CA ASP A 383 -28.74 -15.17 -11.49
C ASP A 383 -27.29 -15.04 -11.03
N GLU A 384 -26.70 -13.87 -11.26
CA GLU A 384 -25.30 -13.57 -10.98
C GLU A 384 -25.08 -12.08 -10.70
N LEU A 385 -23.98 -11.70 -10.05
CA LEU A 385 -23.68 -10.28 -9.80
C LEU A 385 -23.26 -9.60 -11.11
N THR A 386 -23.77 -8.39 -11.32
CA THR A 386 -23.28 -7.51 -12.39
C THR A 386 -21.85 -7.03 -12.07
N PRO A 387 -21.06 -6.63 -13.08
CA PRO A 387 -19.70 -6.10 -12.83
C PRO A 387 -19.67 -4.93 -11.83
N SER A 388 -20.69 -4.04 -11.88
CA SER A 388 -20.82 -2.93 -10.93
C SER A 388 -21.14 -3.39 -9.50
N MET A 389 -21.99 -4.41 -9.34
CA MET A 389 -22.29 -4.98 -8.03
C MET A 389 -21.06 -5.67 -7.45
N LEU A 390 -20.33 -6.41 -8.28
CA LEU A 390 -19.14 -7.12 -7.84
C LEU A 390 -18.07 -6.15 -7.33
N ALA A 391 -17.78 -5.08 -8.08
CA ALA A 391 -16.88 -4.02 -7.64
C ALA A 391 -17.37 -3.37 -6.33
N ARG A 392 -18.66 -3.04 -6.22
CA ARG A 392 -19.26 -2.47 -5.00
C ARG A 392 -19.13 -3.39 -3.79
N PHE A 393 -19.06 -4.69 -4.00
CA PHE A 393 -19.07 -5.69 -2.94
C PHE A 393 -17.69 -6.12 -2.50
N THR A 394 -16.68 -6.01 -3.37
CA THR A 394 -15.31 -6.41 -3.05
C THR A 394 -14.35 -5.23 -2.87
N GLN A 395 -14.58 -4.10 -3.53
CA GLN A 395 -13.75 -2.89 -3.45
C GLN A 395 -14.32 -1.89 -2.45
N ILE A 396 -14.44 -2.33 -1.19
CA ILE A 396 -15.04 -1.52 -0.13
C ILE A 396 -14.03 -0.54 0.48
N ASP A 397 -14.54 0.60 0.93
CA ASP A 397 -13.82 1.48 1.83
C ASP A 397 -14.00 0.97 3.26
N TYR A 398 -12.94 0.35 3.83
CA TYR A 398 -12.97 -0.22 5.18
C TYR A 398 -13.28 0.81 6.28
N ASP A 399 -13.21 2.11 5.97
CA ASP A 399 -13.62 3.22 6.83
C ASP A 399 -15.13 3.33 6.98
N ARG A 400 -15.86 3.12 5.89
CA ARG A 400 -17.31 3.38 5.79
C ARG A 400 -18.16 2.13 5.71
N GLU A 401 -17.57 1.03 5.28
CA GLU A 401 -18.23 -0.24 5.05
C GLU A 401 -17.31 -1.35 5.55
N MET A 402 -17.89 -2.45 6.01
CA MET A 402 -17.11 -3.63 6.38
C MET A 402 -17.79 -4.85 5.81
N ALA A 403 -17.04 -5.70 5.10
CA ALA A 403 -17.49 -7.01 4.66
C ALA A 403 -16.50 -8.07 5.11
N LEU A 404 -17.00 -9.09 5.81
CA LEU A 404 -16.24 -10.24 6.28
C LEU A 404 -16.71 -11.48 5.53
N ILE A 405 -15.76 -12.20 4.94
CA ILE A 405 -15.99 -13.49 4.29
C ILE A 405 -15.49 -14.62 5.18
N ALA A 406 -16.22 -15.73 5.19
CA ALA A 406 -15.81 -17.00 5.77
C ALA A 406 -15.32 -17.90 4.62
N VAL A 407 -14.07 -18.35 4.70
CA VAL A 407 -13.42 -19.17 3.67
C VAL A 407 -12.92 -20.50 4.24
N LEU A 408 -13.06 -21.55 3.43
CA LEU A 408 -12.37 -22.82 3.60
C LEU A 408 -11.00 -22.72 2.96
N VAL A 409 -9.96 -23.09 3.69
CA VAL A 409 -8.61 -23.21 3.14
C VAL A 409 -8.37 -24.68 2.77
N ARG A 410 -8.30 -24.99 1.47
CA ARG A 410 -8.02 -26.34 0.97
C ARG A 410 -6.53 -26.63 0.91
N THR A 411 -6.19 -27.92 0.78
CA THR A 411 -4.83 -28.39 0.53
C THR A 411 -4.29 -27.75 -0.75
N GLY A 412 -3.27 -26.89 -0.64
CA GLY A 412 -2.73 -26.11 -1.76
C GLY A 412 -2.99 -24.60 -1.69
N GLY A 413 -3.68 -24.11 -0.65
CA GLY A 413 -3.90 -22.67 -0.43
C GLY A 413 -5.07 -22.09 -1.22
N GLU A 414 -5.83 -22.93 -1.92
CA GLU A 414 -7.07 -22.52 -2.59
C GLU A 414 -8.14 -22.22 -1.53
N GLU A 415 -8.69 -21.01 -1.58
CA GLU A 415 -9.77 -20.58 -0.72
C GLU A 415 -11.12 -20.77 -1.41
N ARG A 416 -12.10 -21.30 -0.68
CA ARG A 416 -13.51 -21.35 -1.12
C ARG A 416 -14.37 -20.59 -0.12
N GLU A 417 -15.03 -19.54 -0.58
CA GLU A 417 -16.00 -18.81 0.22
C GLU A 417 -17.23 -19.66 0.55
N VAL A 418 -17.66 -19.59 1.82
CA VAL A 418 -18.83 -20.32 2.33
C VAL A 418 -19.87 -19.40 2.97
N GLY A 419 -19.56 -18.12 3.18
CA GLY A 419 -20.51 -17.13 3.63
C GLY A 419 -19.89 -15.74 3.71
N VAL A 420 -20.72 -14.71 3.61
CA VAL A 420 -20.32 -13.31 3.69
C VAL A 420 -21.34 -12.54 4.52
N CYS A 421 -20.84 -11.66 5.37
CA CYS A 421 -21.63 -10.65 6.05
C CYS A 421 -21.02 -9.28 5.83
N ARG A 422 -21.83 -8.23 5.88
CA ARG A 422 -21.34 -6.86 5.74
C ARG A 422 -22.23 -5.85 6.43
N TYR A 423 -21.67 -4.69 6.74
CA TYR A 423 -22.42 -3.49 7.05
C TYR A 423 -22.00 -2.32 6.16
N VAL A 424 -22.92 -1.37 5.99
CA VAL A 424 -22.67 -0.05 5.41
C VAL A 424 -23.10 0.99 6.42
N THR A 425 -22.24 1.98 6.71
CA THR A 425 -22.58 3.08 7.61
C THR A 425 -23.65 3.97 6.99
N ASN A 426 -24.68 4.29 7.77
CA ASN A 426 -25.76 5.18 7.37
C ASN A 426 -25.29 6.65 7.34
N PRO A 427 -26.01 7.54 6.63
CA PRO A 427 -25.63 8.96 6.53
C PRO A 427 -25.54 9.72 7.87
N ASP A 428 -26.09 9.17 8.95
CA ASP A 428 -26.00 9.74 10.29
C ASP A 428 -24.63 9.54 10.96
N GLY A 429 -23.76 8.68 10.39
CA GLY A 429 -22.45 8.33 10.93
C GLY A 429 -22.47 7.56 12.25
N LYS A 430 -23.63 7.08 12.70
CA LYS A 430 -23.84 6.45 14.01
C LYS A 430 -24.52 5.10 13.92
N SER A 431 -25.25 4.85 12.84
CA SER A 431 -25.91 3.58 12.59
C SER A 431 -25.36 2.91 11.33
N CYS A 432 -25.57 1.60 11.22
CA CYS A 432 -25.19 0.83 10.04
C CYS A 432 -26.25 -0.19 9.66
N GLU A 433 -26.39 -0.42 8.36
CA GLU A 433 -27.25 -1.46 7.81
C GLU A 433 -26.45 -2.74 7.58
N PHE A 434 -26.89 -3.88 8.10
CA PHE A 434 -26.22 -5.17 7.93
C PHE A 434 -26.91 -6.07 6.91
N ALA A 435 -26.12 -6.94 6.29
CA ALA A 435 -26.63 -8.07 5.54
C ALA A 435 -25.72 -9.28 5.65
N ILE A 436 -26.30 -10.48 5.50
CA ILE A 436 -25.57 -11.74 5.63
C ILE A 436 -26.15 -12.82 4.72
N VAL A 437 -25.29 -13.67 4.19
CA VAL A 437 -25.66 -14.93 3.53
C VAL A 437 -24.61 -15.99 3.81
N VAL A 438 -25.06 -17.24 4.00
CA VAL A 438 -24.20 -18.41 4.13
C VAL A 438 -24.68 -19.42 3.09
N SER A 439 -23.73 -20.01 2.35
CA SER A 439 -24.02 -21.03 1.33
C SER A 439 -24.85 -22.18 1.91
N ASP A 440 -25.78 -22.69 1.10
CA ASP A 440 -26.79 -23.66 1.50
C ASP A 440 -26.17 -24.90 2.19
N GLU A 441 -25.02 -25.40 1.70
CA GLU A 441 -24.28 -26.56 2.25
C GLU A 441 -23.71 -26.33 3.66
N TRP A 442 -23.52 -25.07 4.05
CA TRP A 442 -22.81 -24.63 5.25
C TRP A 442 -23.71 -23.94 6.28
N GLN A 443 -25.00 -23.83 5.99
CA GLN A 443 -25.98 -23.34 6.94
C GLN A 443 -26.11 -24.27 8.15
N ARG A 444 -26.60 -23.71 9.27
CA ARG A 444 -26.79 -24.42 10.55
C ARG A 444 -25.52 -25.00 11.19
N ARG A 445 -24.32 -24.58 10.73
CA ARG A 445 -23.02 -24.92 11.34
C ARG A 445 -22.43 -23.82 12.24
N GLY A 446 -23.21 -22.78 12.54
CA GLY A 446 -22.77 -21.65 13.40
C GLY A 446 -21.95 -20.56 12.71
N ILE A 447 -21.65 -20.69 11.41
CA ILE A 447 -20.87 -19.72 10.63
C ILE A 447 -21.51 -18.34 10.66
N ALA A 448 -22.83 -18.25 10.44
CA ALA A 448 -23.54 -16.97 10.45
C ALA A 448 -23.44 -16.23 11.80
N HIS A 449 -23.46 -16.96 12.91
CA HIS A 449 -23.27 -16.39 14.24
C HIS A 449 -21.86 -15.86 14.42
N ARG A 450 -20.83 -16.59 13.96
CA ARG A 450 -19.43 -16.14 14.02
C ARG A 450 -19.21 -14.88 13.18
N LEU A 451 -19.70 -14.88 11.95
CA LEU A 451 -19.64 -13.74 11.03
C LEU A 451 -20.30 -12.50 11.64
N MET A 452 -21.56 -12.58 12.05
CA MET A 452 -22.27 -11.45 12.66
C MET A 452 -21.63 -10.98 13.97
N GLY A 453 -21.10 -11.91 14.78
CA GLY A 453 -20.39 -11.57 16.01
C GLY A 453 -19.20 -10.65 15.73
N GLN A 454 -18.35 -11.03 14.78
CA GLN A 454 -17.19 -10.24 14.38
C GLN A 454 -17.58 -8.94 13.67
N LEU A 455 -18.63 -8.96 12.86
CA LEU A 455 -19.15 -7.77 12.21
C LEU A 455 -19.63 -6.71 13.23
N MET A 456 -20.31 -7.15 14.29
CA MET A 456 -20.73 -6.27 15.39
C MET A 456 -19.53 -5.72 16.18
N GLU A 457 -18.50 -6.53 16.46
CA GLU A 457 -17.28 -6.02 17.12
C GLU A 457 -16.56 -4.99 16.23
N ALA A 458 -16.46 -5.26 14.92
CA ALA A 458 -15.88 -4.30 13.97
C ALA A 458 -16.67 -2.99 13.93
N ALA A 459 -17.99 -3.04 14.04
CA ALA A 459 -18.83 -1.84 14.14
C ALA A 459 -18.65 -1.09 15.47
N ARG A 460 -18.50 -1.79 16.60
CA ARG A 460 -18.20 -1.15 17.90
C ARG A 460 -16.86 -0.45 17.92
N HIS A 461 -15.84 -1.02 17.29
CA HIS A 461 -14.52 -0.39 17.17
C HIS A 461 -14.54 0.90 16.34
N ARG A 462 -15.63 1.14 15.59
CA ARG A 462 -15.92 2.37 14.85
C ARG A 462 -16.87 3.31 15.58
N ASP A 463 -17.12 3.06 16.87
CA ASP A 463 -18.05 3.83 17.69
C ASP A 463 -19.48 3.91 17.12
N LEU A 464 -19.87 2.94 16.27
CA LEU A 464 -21.25 2.82 15.79
C LEU A 464 -22.15 2.40 16.95
N GLU A 465 -23.26 3.10 17.13
CA GLU A 465 -24.17 2.92 18.26
C GLU A 465 -25.28 1.92 17.95
N LEU A 466 -25.64 1.77 16.67
CA LEU A 466 -26.81 1.02 16.22
C LEU A 466 -26.50 0.18 14.98
N MET A 467 -26.92 -1.08 14.99
CA MET A 467 -26.92 -1.95 13.81
C MET A 467 -28.35 -2.35 13.48
N GLU A 468 -28.72 -2.21 12.21
CA GLU A 468 -30.07 -2.50 11.73
C GLU A 468 -30.08 -3.22 10.38
N GLY A 469 -31.20 -3.84 10.02
CA GLY A 469 -31.34 -4.49 8.72
C GLY A 469 -32.74 -5.00 8.47
N ASP A 470 -33.15 -4.97 7.21
CA ASP A 470 -34.45 -5.44 6.78
C ASP A 470 -34.43 -6.92 6.42
N ILE A 471 -35.39 -7.65 6.98
CA ILE A 471 -35.53 -9.10 6.83
C ILE A 471 -36.93 -9.40 6.33
N LEU A 472 -37.05 -10.18 5.25
CA LEU A 472 -38.35 -10.66 4.79
C LEU A 472 -39.06 -11.45 5.89
N ALA A 473 -40.35 -11.16 6.10
CA ALA A 473 -41.17 -11.80 7.14
C ALA A 473 -41.27 -13.33 6.97
N SER A 474 -41.10 -13.83 5.74
CA SER A 474 -41.05 -15.25 5.39
C SER A 474 -39.69 -15.92 5.68
N ASN A 475 -38.63 -15.16 5.94
CA ASN A 475 -37.30 -15.69 6.24
C ASN A 475 -37.17 -16.02 7.75
N HIS A 476 -37.87 -17.08 8.17
CA HIS A 476 -37.93 -17.49 9.58
C HIS A 476 -36.56 -17.86 10.16
N GLU A 477 -35.64 -18.39 9.36
CA GLU A 477 -34.28 -18.76 9.80
C GLU A 477 -33.45 -17.52 10.14
N MET A 478 -33.49 -16.48 9.30
CA MET A 478 -32.81 -15.21 9.58
C MET A 478 -33.43 -14.49 10.78
N LEU A 479 -34.76 -14.51 10.92
CA LEU A 479 -35.43 -13.95 12.11
C LEU A 479 -35.04 -14.66 13.41
N ALA A 480 -34.86 -15.99 13.37
CA ALA A 480 -34.37 -16.75 14.52
C ALA A 480 -32.91 -16.41 14.85
N LEU A 481 -32.05 -16.30 13.83
CA LEU A 481 -30.66 -15.87 14.00
C LEU A 481 -30.57 -14.47 14.63
N ALA A 482 -31.32 -13.50 14.09
CA ALA A 482 -31.34 -12.13 14.59
C ALA A 482 -31.76 -12.07 16.07
N ARG A 483 -32.80 -12.80 16.48
CA ARG A 483 -33.21 -12.90 17.89
C ARG A 483 -32.13 -13.49 18.78
N THR A 484 -31.44 -14.54 18.31
CA THR A 484 -30.37 -15.21 19.06
C THR A 484 -29.16 -14.28 19.25
N LEU A 485 -28.89 -13.44 18.26
CA LEU A 485 -27.88 -12.39 18.32
C LEU A 485 -28.33 -11.16 19.14
N GLY A 486 -29.54 -11.14 19.69
CA GLY A 486 -30.04 -10.06 20.54
C GLY A 486 -30.63 -8.86 19.78
N PHE A 487 -31.02 -9.02 18.51
CA PHE A 487 -31.77 -7.99 17.79
C PHE A 487 -33.23 -7.96 18.24
N THR A 488 -33.75 -6.75 18.36
CA THR A 488 -35.19 -6.50 18.49
C THR A 488 -35.81 -6.50 17.08
N ILE A 489 -36.88 -7.28 16.90
CA ILE A 489 -37.55 -7.40 15.60
C ILE A 489 -38.83 -6.58 15.64
N LEU A 490 -38.90 -5.58 14.77
CA LEU A 490 -40.04 -4.66 14.64
C LEU A 490 -40.74 -4.90 13.29
N PRO A 491 -42.07 -4.69 13.20
CA PRO A 491 -42.75 -4.62 11.91
C PRO A 491 -42.24 -3.41 11.12
N SER A 492 -42.01 -3.56 9.81
CA SER A 492 -41.75 -2.39 8.96
C SER A 492 -43.04 -1.58 8.78
N ALA A 493 -42.92 -0.25 8.83
CA ALA A 493 -44.03 0.67 8.61
C ALA A 493 -44.38 0.80 7.10
N GLU A 494 -43.42 0.51 6.23
CA GLU A 494 -43.53 0.71 4.79
C GLU A 494 -44.01 -0.54 4.06
N ASP A 495 -43.61 -1.73 4.51
CA ASP A 495 -43.99 -3.01 3.91
C ASP A 495 -44.30 -4.08 4.98
N PRO A 496 -45.56 -4.57 5.05
CA PRO A 496 -45.94 -5.67 5.95
C PRO A 496 -45.16 -6.97 5.75
N GLY A 497 -44.61 -7.17 4.55
CA GLY A 497 -43.73 -8.29 4.16
C GLY A 497 -42.31 -8.19 4.72
N ILE A 498 -41.94 -7.07 5.35
CA ILE A 498 -40.61 -6.83 5.91
C ILE A 498 -40.66 -6.71 7.44
N ARG A 499 -39.58 -7.11 8.09
CA ARG A 499 -39.31 -6.96 9.52
C ARG A 499 -37.97 -6.26 9.68
N ARG A 500 -37.95 -5.17 10.44
CA ARG A 500 -36.73 -4.43 10.77
C ARG A 500 -36.08 -5.04 12.00
N ALA A 501 -34.88 -5.57 11.87
CA ALA A 501 -34.06 -6.00 13.00
C ALA A 501 -33.19 -4.84 13.46
N VAL A 502 -33.21 -4.53 14.77
CA VAL A 502 -32.44 -3.41 15.34
C VAL A 502 -31.72 -3.86 16.61
N LYS A 503 -30.44 -3.52 16.73
CA LYS A 503 -29.64 -3.80 17.92
C LYS A 503 -28.72 -2.63 18.25
N ARG A 504 -28.74 -2.22 19.51
CA ARG A 504 -27.73 -1.30 20.06
C ARG A 504 -26.42 -2.06 20.23
N LEU A 505 -25.32 -1.49 19.72
CA LEU A 505 -24.02 -2.15 19.71
C LEU A 505 -23.35 -2.09 21.08
#